data_AF-A0A956SGH2-F1
#
_entry.id   AF-A0A956SGH2-F1
#
_cell.length_a   1.000
_cell.length_b   1.000
_cell.length_c   1.000
_cell.angle_alpha   90.00
_cell.angle_beta   90.00
_cell.angle_gamma   90.00
#
_symmetry.space_group_name_H-M   'P 1'
#
loop_
_entity.id
_entity.type
_entity.pdbx_description
1 polymer ?
#
loop_
_entity_poly.entity_id
_entity_poly.type
_entity_poly.pdbx_seq_one_letter_code
_entity_poly.pdbx_strand_id
1 'polypeptide(L)'
;MPSEIVSPRWREEVVLWAGRAPGFRAWRQHDALQSKFHPEHPDDIPVFFRDAASGRDEQMWVHVIGYDRPSDEYLGILINTPDLVSSIQAGDNVAFKNVDWAEYPWALSVGGSYRQAGLPACAPSELLEITAADRLRAVPVEGEVRDDPTGRFSDAVRPRFDQEVPRLR
;
A
#
# COMPACT_ATOMS: atom_id res chain seq x y z
N MET A 1 1.21 21.67 -27.53
CA MET A 1 1.73 22.12 -26.24
C MET A 1 2.33 20.89 -25.58
N PRO A 2 3.66 20.80 -25.33
CA PRO A 2 4.18 19.70 -24.51
C PRO A 2 3.58 19.87 -23.11
N SER A 3 2.82 18.87 -22.66
CA SER A 3 2.33 18.83 -21.28
C SER A 3 3.55 18.84 -20.37
N GLU A 4 3.61 19.79 -19.45
CA GLU A 4 4.62 19.83 -18.40
C GLU A 4 4.55 18.50 -17.65
N ILE A 5 5.68 17.77 -17.58
CA ILE A 5 5.75 16.53 -16.82
C ILE A 5 5.76 16.93 -15.35
N VAL A 6 4.59 16.95 -14.73
CA VAL A 6 4.44 17.23 -13.30
C VAL A 6 4.96 16.01 -12.53
N SER A 7 5.99 16.22 -11.71
CA SER A 7 6.47 15.17 -10.81
C SER A 7 5.49 15.00 -9.65
N PRO A 8 5.18 13.75 -9.24
CA PRO A 8 4.36 13.53 -8.05
C PRO A 8 5.09 13.98 -6.79
N ARG A 9 4.34 14.42 -5.76
CA ARG A 9 4.91 14.95 -4.51
C ARG A 9 5.93 14.04 -3.83
N TRP A 10 5.71 12.72 -3.83
CA TRP A 10 6.63 11.77 -3.19
C TRP A 10 7.96 11.61 -3.92
N ARG A 11 8.11 12.16 -5.14
CA ARG A 11 9.40 12.24 -5.83
C ARG A 11 10.20 13.49 -5.43
N GLU A 12 9.56 14.48 -4.82
CA GLU A 12 10.18 15.74 -4.42
C GLU A 12 10.48 15.77 -2.91
N GLU A 13 9.61 15.14 -2.10
CA GLU A 13 9.66 15.22 -0.65
C GLU A 13 9.56 13.83 0.00
N VAL A 14 10.25 13.64 1.13
CA VAL A 14 10.08 12.45 1.97
C VAL A 14 8.72 12.54 2.64
N VAL A 15 7.75 11.78 2.13
CA VAL A 15 6.42 11.68 2.73
C VAL A 15 6.44 10.56 3.78
N LEU A 16 6.59 10.94 5.05
CA LEU A 16 6.44 10.01 6.18
C LEU A 16 4.96 9.66 6.36
N TRP A 17 4.52 8.58 5.72
CA TRP A 17 3.18 8.03 5.94
C TRP A 17 3.15 7.32 7.29
N ALA A 18 2.71 8.03 8.34
CA ALA A 18 2.70 7.56 9.73
C ALA A 18 1.64 6.47 10.04
N GLY A 19 1.35 5.56 9.11
CA GLY A 19 0.41 4.44 9.31
C GLY A 19 -1.07 4.84 9.48
N ARG A 20 -1.38 6.14 9.51
CA ARG A 20 -2.73 6.70 9.50
C ARG A 20 -2.80 7.78 8.43
N ALA A 21 -3.15 7.41 7.21
CA ALA A 21 -3.70 8.41 6.29
C ALA A 21 -4.94 9.03 6.98
N PRO A 22 -5.01 10.36 7.14
CA PRO A 22 -6.21 11.02 7.68
C PRO A 22 -7.42 10.58 6.86
N GLY A 23 -8.60 10.48 7.48
CA GLY A 23 -9.80 9.75 7.03
C GLY A 23 -10.35 10.03 5.62
N PHE A 24 -9.69 10.85 4.81
CA PHE A 24 -9.94 11.01 3.39
C PHE A 24 -8.85 10.30 2.55
N ARG A 25 -9.19 9.15 2.00
CA ARG A 25 -8.33 8.39 1.07
C ARG A 25 -8.77 8.67 -0.36
N ALA A 26 -8.15 9.67 -0.99
CA ALA A 26 -8.54 10.16 -2.30
C ALA A 26 -8.60 9.05 -3.37
N TRP A 27 -7.72 8.05 -3.29
CA TRP A 27 -7.69 6.92 -4.21
C TRP A 27 -8.94 6.03 -4.15
N ARG A 28 -9.62 5.93 -3.00
CA ARG A 28 -10.84 5.12 -2.85
C ARG A 28 -12.03 5.70 -3.61
N GLN A 29 -11.99 7.00 -3.90
CA GLN A 29 -13.02 7.68 -4.69
C GLN A 29 -12.69 7.70 -6.17
N HIS A 30 -11.49 7.25 -6.56
CA HIS A 30 -11.08 7.28 -7.94
C HIS A 30 -11.78 6.18 -8.73
N ASP A 31 -12.58 6.56 -9.73
CA ASP A 31 -13.41 5.63 -10.53
C ASP A 31 -12.60 4.48 -11.10
N ALA A 32 -11.38 4.78 -11.57
CA ALA A 32 -10.49 3.78 -12.14
C ALA A 32 -10.02 2.70 -11.15
N LEU A 33 -10.17 2.87 -9.82
CA LEU A 33 -9.81 1.85 -8.83
C LEU A 33 -11.00 1.17 -8.16
N GLN A 34 -12.21 1.73 -8.24
CA GLN A 34 -13.36 1.27 -7.43
C GLN A 34 -13.68 -0.23 -7.59
N SER A 35 -13.49 -0.79 -8.78
CA SER A 35 -13.75 -2.20 -9.06
C SER A 35 -12.54 -3.11 -8.86
N LYS A 36 -11.41 -2.60 -8.36
CA LYS A 36 -10.12 -3.30 -8.31
C LYS A 36 -9.65 -3.60 -6.90
N PHE A 37 -10.34 -3.07 -5.88
CA PHE A 37 -10.01 -3.32 -4.48
C PHE A 37 -10.34 -4.75 -4.07
N HIS A 38 -9.46 -5.32 -3.25
CA HIS A 38 -9.71 -6.60 -2.62
C HIS A 38 -10.95 -6.52 -1.71
N PRO A 39 -11.87 -7.51 -1.74
CA PRO A 39 -13.09 -7.48 -0.93
C PRO A 39 -12.85 -7.37 0.58
N GLU A 40 -11.77 -7.97 1.07
CA GLU A 40 -11.42 -8.00 2.50
C GLU A 40 -10.34 -6.96 2.88
N HIS A 41 -9.68 -6.35 1.89
CA HIS A 41 -8.58 -5.40 2.10
C HIS A 41 -8.82 -4.14 1.24
N PRO A 42 -9.49 -3.10 1.79
CA PRO A 42 -10.08 -2.01 1.01
C PRO A 42 -9.09 -1.02 0.39
N ASP A 43 -7.80 -1.29 0.49
CA ASP A 43 -6.73 -0.50 -0.15
C ASP A 43 -5.76 -1.38 -0.92
N ASP A 44 -6.02 -2.69 -0.99
CA ASP A 44 -5.15 -3.60 -1.71
C ASP A 44 -5.72 -3.76 -3.10
N ILE A 45 -4.89 -3.52 -4.11
CA ILE A 45 -5.26 -3.70 -5.50
C ILE A 45 -4.20 -4.54 -6.21
N PRO A 46 -4.57 -5.29 -7.25
CA PRO A 46 -3.58 -5.90 -8.12
C PRO A 46 -3.00 -4.86 -9.09
N VAL A 47 -1.69 -4.92 -9.29
CA VAL A 47 -0.92 -4.07 -10.22
C VAL A 47 -0.02 -4.96 -11.06
N PHE A 48 0.08 -4.65 -12.35
CA PHE A 48 1.01 -5.34 -13.25
C PHE A 48 2.41 -4.71 -13.22
N PHE A 49 3.41 -5.58 -13.20
CA PHE A 49 4.82 -5.26 -13.29
C PHE A 49 5.42 -6.03 -14.46
N ARG A 50 6.30 -5.38 -15.22
CA ARG A 50 7.06 -6.03 -16.30
C ARG A 50 8.47 -6.34 -15.84
N ASP A 51 8.88 -7.59 -15.93
CA ASP A 51 10.27 -7.96 -15.74
C ASP A 51 11.10 -7.50 -16.96
N ALA A 52 12.14 -6.71 -16.72
CA ALA A 52 12.98 -6.16 -17.76
C ALA A 52 13.86 -7.22 -18.44
N ALA A 53 14.20 -8.30 -17.74
CA ALA A 53 15.08 -9.34 -18.26
C ALA A 53 14.34 -10.31 -19.22
N SER A 54 13.15 -10.76 -18.83
CA SER A 54 12.35 -11.72 -19.58
C SER A 54 11.24 -11.09 -20.42
N GLY A 55 10.89 -9.83 -20.17
CA GLY A 55 9.76 -9.14 -20.82
C GLY A 55 8.39 -9.67 -20.37
N ARG A 56 8.34 -10.57 -19.40
CA ARG A 56 7.11 -11.16 -18.87
C ARG A 56 6.46 -10.23 -17.86
N ASP A 57 5.13 -10.31 -17.77
CA ASP A 57 4.34 -9.54 -16.83
C ASP A 57 3.99 -10.39 -15.59
N GLU A 58 3.98 -9.75 -14.44
CA GLU A 58 3.64 -10.31 -13.14
C GLU A 58 2.57 -9.42 -12.47
N GLN A 59 1.50 -10.03 -11.99
CA GLN A 59 0.45 -9.34 -11.24
C GLN A 59 0.73 -9.49 -9.74
N MET A 60 0.83 -8.38 -9.03
CA MET A 60 1.15 -8.36 -7.61
C MET A 60 0.20 -7.44 -6.84
N TRP A 61 0.03 -7.73 -5.54
CA TRP A 61 -0.81 -6.96 -4.64
C TRP A 61 -0.05 -5.77 -4.07
N VAL A 62 -0.67 -4.60 -4.15
CA VAL A 62 -0.13 -3.34 -3.67
C VAL A 62 -1.14 -2.68 -2.74
N HIS A 63 -0.69 -2.35 -1.52
CA HIS A 63 -1.45 -1.54 -0.56
C HIS A 63 -1.32 -0.07 -0.94
N VAL A 64 -2.40 0.56 -1.40
CA VAL A 64 -2.39 1.96 -1.83
C VAL A 64 -2.30 2.88 -0.61
N ILE A 65 -1.29 3.77 -0.62
CA ILE A 65 -1.03 4.73 0.46
C ILE A 65 -1.11 6.18 0.00
N GLY A 66 -1.13 6.46 -1.31
CA GLY A 66 -1.17 7.81 -1.84
C GLY A 66 -1.72 7.91 -3.25
N TYR A 67 -2.26 9.08 -3.58
CA TYR A 67 -2.67 9.47 -4.93
C TYR A 67 -2.26 10.91 -5.19
N ASP A 68 -1.53 11.15 -6.28
CA ASP A 68 -1.14 12.48 -6.73
C ASP A 68 -1.99 12.87 -7.93
N ARG A 69 -2.95 13.76 -7.69
CA ARG A 69 -3.90 14.23 -8.72
C ARG A 69 -3.23 14.95 -9.91
N PRO A 70 -2.20 15.80 -9.74
CA PRO A 70 -1.55 16.46 -10.86
C PRO A 70 -0.89 15.51 -11.87
N SER A 71 -0.23 14.45 -11.38
CA SER A 71 0.43 13.44 -12.22
C SER A 71 -0.45 12.24 -12.57
N ASP A 72 -1.61 12.11 -11.91
CA ASP A 72 -2.49 10.93 -11.94
C ASP A 72 -1.76 9.63 -11.60
N GLU A 73 -0.76 9.72 -10.72
CA GLU A 73 -0.01 8.58 -10.22
C GLU A 73 -0.52 8.17 -8.83
N TYR A 74 -0.26 6.92 -8.48
CA TYR A 74 -0.54 6.35 -7.18
C TYR A 74 0.75 5.85 -6.54
N LEU A 75 0.77 5.87 -5.22
CA LEU A 75 1.84 5.31 -4.41
C LEU A 75 1.29 4.16 -3.59
N GLY A 76 2.04 3.06 -3.52
CA GLY A 76 1.66 1.90 -2.74
C GLY A 76 2.86 1.15 -2.17
N ILE A 77 2.55 0.19 -1.30
CA ILE A 77 3.50 -0.75 -0.70
C ILE A 77 3.25 -2.12 -1.30
N LEU A 78 4.28 -2.75 -1.84
CA LEU A 78 4.19 -4.12 -2.35
C LEU A 78 3.94 -5.11 -1.21
N ILE A 79 2.91 -5.95 -1.32
CA ILE A 79 2.51 -6.86 -0.22
C ILE A 79 3.12 -8.24 -0.38
N ASN A 80 3.10 -8.81 -1.59
CA ASN A 80 3.60 -10.16 -1.85
C ASN A 80 5.04 -10.15 -2.39
N THR A 81 5.73 -11.28 -2.23
CA THR A 81 7.06 -11.51 -2.80
C THR A 81 6.94 -11.70 -4.32
N PRO A 82 7.77 -11.01 -5.13
CA PRO A 82 7.82 -11.24 -6.57
C PRO A 82 8.43 -12.58 -6.94
N ASP A 83 7.88 -13.22 -7.97
CA ASP A 83 8.40 -14.44 -8.58
C ASP A 83 9.28 -14.13 -9.81
N LEU A 84 8.97 -13.07 -10.56
CA LEU A 84 9.67 -12.71 -11.80
C LEU A 84 10.51 -11.44 -11.63
N VAL A 85 9.95 -10.41 -10.98
CA VAL A 85 10.57 -9.08 -10.90
C VAL A 85 11.55 -9.00 -9.72
N SER A 86 12.78 -9.48 -9.91
CA SER A 86 13.79 -9.58 -8.83
C SER A 86 14.35 -8.24 -8.34
N SER A 87 14.01 -7.12 -8.97
CA SER A 87 14.51 -5.78 -8.63
C SER A 87 13.78 -5.13 -7.43
N ILE A 88 12.72 -5.77 -6.93
CA ILE A 88 11.88 -5.29 -5.82
C ILE A 88 11.58 -6.45 -4.87
N GLN A 89 11.12 -6.12 -3.68
CA GLN A 89 10.69 -7.09 -2.66
C GLN A 89 9.44 -6.60 -1.92
N ALA A 90 8.75 -7.51 -1.24
CA ALA A 90 7.65 -7.15 -0.35
C ALA A 90 8.08 -6.06 0.64
N GLY A 91 7.23 -5.06 0.85
CA GLY A 91 7.50 -3.88 1.68
C GLY A 91 8.16 -2.71 0.94
N ASP A 92 8.51 -2.86 -0.34
CA ASP A 92 9.00 -1.74 -1.16
C ASP A 92 7.87 -0.76 -1.53
N ASN A 93 8.23 0.53 -1.58
CA ASN A 93 7.37 1.55 -2.15
C ASN A 93 7.43 1.44 -3.68
N VAL A 94 6.26 1.46 -4.30
CA VAL A 94 6.11 1.39 -5.75
C VAL A 94 5.13 2.46 -6.19
N ALA A 95 5.43 3.09 -7.33
CA ALA A 95 4.48 3.97 -8.00
C ALA A 95 3.80 3.23 -9.15
N PHE A 96 2.54 3.55 -9.41
CA PHE A 96 1.77 2.94 -10.49
C PHE A 96 0.73 3.92 -11.03
N LYS A 97 0.16 3.62 -12.20
CA LYS A 97 -0.92 4.40 -12.78
C LYS A 97 -1.91 3.53 -13.54
N ASN A 98 -3.11 4.04 -13.76
CA ASN A 98 -4.02 3.44 -14.72
C ASN A 98 -3.56 3.76 -16.15
N VAL A 99 -3.75 2.80 -17.05
CA VAL A 99 -3.45 2.96 -18.47
C VAL A 99 -4.66 2.50 -19.27
N ASP A 100 -5.06 3.29 -20.27
CA ASP A 100 -6.34 3.12 -20.98
C ASP A 100 -6.51 1.75 -21.66
N TRP A 101 -5.40 1.08 -21.97
CA TRP A 101 -5.38 -0.19 -22.69
C TRP A 101 -5.40 -1.42 -21.76
N ALA A 102 -5.29 -1.23 -20.44
CA ALA A 102 -5.18 -2.34 -19.50
C ALA A 102 -6.37 -2.41 -18.55
N GLU A 103 -6.74 -3.65 -18.21
CA GLU A 103 -7.74 -3.89 -17.17
C GLU A 103 -7.23 -3.48 -15.79
N TYR A 104 -5.94 -3.64 -15.48
CA TYR A 104 -5.38 -3.32 -14.17
C TYR A 104 -4.30 -2.22 -14.27
N PRO A 105 -4.03 -1.48 -13.19
CA PRO A 105 -2.96 -0.49 -13.17
C PRO A 105 -1.60 -1.12 -13.46
N TRP A 106 -0.68 -0.29 -13.96
CA TRP A 106 0.68 -0.68 -14.30
C TRP A 106 1.68 0.06 -13.43
N ALA A 107 2.65 -0.68 -12.92
CA ALA A 107 3.76 -0.15 -12.16
C ALA A 107 4.66 0.72 -13.04
N LEU A 108 5.17 1.79 -12.45
CA LEU A 108 6.06 2.74 -13.09
C LEU A 108 7.51 2.38 -12.77
N SER A 109 8.34 2.38 -13.81
CA SER A 109 9.79 2.22 -13.68
C SER A 109 10.47 3.56 -14.03
N VAL A 110 11.32 4.04 -13.14
CA VAL A 110 12.17 5.23 -13.35
C VAL A 110 13.61 4.76 -13.34
N GLY A 111 14.38 5.12 -14.37
CA GLY A 111 15.78 4.66 -14.49
C GLY A 111 15.94 3.13 -14.56
N GLY A 112 14.88 2.39 -14.90
CA GLY A 112 14.87 0.93 -14.87
C GLY A 112 14.52 0.30 -13.52
N SER A 113 14.15 1.10 -12.51
CA SER A 113 13.78 0.62 -11.17
C SER A 113 12.36 1.04 -10.77
N TYR A 114 11.56 0.06 -10.33
CA TYR A 114 10.25 0.31 -9.70
C TYR A 114 10.37 0.99 -8.34
N ARG A 115 11.44 0.68 -7.59
CA ARG A 115 11.70 1.25 -6.27
C ARG A 115 12.02 2.74 -6.33
N GLN A 116 12.77 3.16 -7.35
CA GLN A 116 13.07 4.57 -7.58
C GLN A 116 11.81 5.40 -7.90
N ALA A 117 10.81 4.79 -8.53
CA ALA A 117 9.57 5.49 -8.85
C ALA A 117 8.74 5.86 -7.61
N GLY A 118 8.86 5.08 -6.53
CA GLY A 118 8.16 5.26 -5.25
C GLY A 118 8.94 6.06 -4.20
N LEU A 119 10.04 6.71 -4.57
CA LEU A 119 10.92 7.44 -3.64
C LEU A 119 11.29 8.84 -4.17
N PRO A 120 11.64 9.76 -3.25
CA PRO A 120 12.17 11.06 -3.64
C PRO A 120 13.48 10.91 -4.41
N ALA A 121 13.69 11.75 -5.43
CA ALA A 121 14.95 11.77 -6.19
C ALA A 121 16.15 12.13 -5.29
N CYS A 122 15.91 12.84 -4.18
CA CYS A 122 16.89 13.21 -3.18
C CYS A 122 17.01 12.20 -2.02
N ALA A 123 16.27 11.09 -2.04
CA ALA A 123 16.36 10.10 -0.97
C ALA A 123 17.79 9.56 -0.88
N PRO A 124 18.45 9.66 0.29
CA PRO A 124 19.79 9.10 0.45
C PRO A 124 19.75 7.60 0.16
N SER A 125 20.82 7.07 -0.43
CA SER A 125 20.92 5.64 -0.78
C SER A 125 20.66 4.71 0.40
N GLU A 126 20.89 5.19 1.62
CA GLU A 126 20.59 4.45 2.86
C GLU A 126 19.07 4.18 3.03
N LEU A 127 18.18 5.08 2.58
CA LEU A 127 16.73 4.81 2.53
C LEU A 127 16.35 3.81 1.42
N LEU A 128 17.20 3.68 0.39
CA LEU A 128 17.15 2.62 -0.61
C LEU A 128 17.74 1.30 -0.09
N GLU A 129 18.26 1.22 1.13
CA GLU A 129 18.78 -0.02 1.72
C GLU A 129 17.99 -0.52 2.93
N ILE A 130 17.08 0.30 3.49
CA ILE A 130 16.19 -0.14 4.57
C ILE A 130 15.38 -1.35 4.10
N THR A 131 15.68 -2.49 4.70
CA THR A 131 15.08 -3.78 4.39
C THR A 131 13.64 -3.87 4.93
N ALA A 132 12.83 -4.76 4.36
CA ALA A 132 11.49 -5.06 4.86
C ALA A 132 11.48 -5.44 6.37
N ALA A 133 12.56 -6.04 6.87
CA ALA A 133 12.73 -6.41 8.27
C ALA A 133 12.86 -5.21 9.21
N ASP A 134 13.45 -4.11 8.75
CA ASP A 134 13.56 -2.86 9.53
C ASP A 134 12.25 -2.07 9.50
N ARG A 135 11.49 -2.15 8.41
CA ARG A 135 10.18 -1.47 8.26
C ARG A 135 9.08 -2.11 9.09
N LEU A 136 9.12 -3.42 9.31
CA LEU A 136 8.19 -4.13 10.21
C LEU A 136 8.57 -4.00 11.70
N ARG A 137 9.78 -3.50 12.03
CA ARG A 137 10.21 -3.25 13.42
C ARG A 137 9.84 -1.86 13.94
N ALA A 138 9.42 -0.94 13.08
CA ALA A 138 8.91 0.36 13.50
C ALA A 138 7.47 0.24 14.01
N VAL A 139 7.38 -0.19 15.28
CA VAL A 139 6.39 0.09 16.35
C VAL A 139 5.89 -1.18 17.05
N PRO A 140 6.41 -1.50 18.25
CA PRO A 140 5.57 -1.86 19.37
C PRO A 140 5.12 -0.59 20.12
N VAL A 141 3.83 -0.60 20.44
CA VAL A 141 3.08 0.38 21.23
C VAL A 141 3.63 0.46 22.65
N GLU A 142 4.17 1.61 23.06
CA GLU A 142 4.15 1.99 24.48
C GLU A 142 2.96 2.92 24.72
N GLY A 143 1.78 2.30 24.70
CA GLY A 143 0.65 2.83 25.43
C GLY A 143 0.93 2.59 26.90
N GLU A 144 1.41 3.63 27.56
CA GLU A 144 1.55 3.74 29.01
C GLU A 144 0.23 3.31 29.67
N VAL A 145 0.16 2.06 30.12
CA VAL A 145 -0.89 1.60 31.03
C VAL A 145 -0.58 2.27 32.35
N ARG A 146 -1.24 3.39 32.61
CA ARG A 146 -1.32 3.96 33.96
C ARG A 146 -2.04 2.94 34.84
N ASP A 147 -1.30 2.41 35.81
CA ASP A 147 -1.88 1.77 36.98
C ASP A 147 -2.85 2.75 37.65
N ASP A 148 -4.14 2.43 37.61
CA ASP A 148 -5.14 3.03 38.49
C ASP A 148 -5.24 2.15 39.75
N PRO A 149 -4.76 2.61 40.91
CA PRO A 149 -4.82 1.84 42.15
C PRO A 149 -6.19 1.90 42.84
N THR A 150 -7.24 2.44 42.21
CA THR A 150 -8.57 2.52 42.82
C THR A 150 -9.54 1.50 42.26
N GLY A 151 -9.45 0.27 42.81
CA GLY A 151 -10.41 -0.78 42.52
C GLY A 151 -11.86 -0.35 42.75
N ARG A 152 -12.73 -0.70 41.80
CA ARG A 152 -14.14 -1.00 42.03
C ARG A 152 -14.69 -1.90 40.92
N PHE A 153 -15.25 -3.01 41.38
CA PHE A 153 -15.94 -4.08 40.65
C PHE A 153 -17.04 -3.57 39.71
N SER A 154 -17.27 -4.31 38.62
CA SER A 154 -18.62 -4.67 38.19
C SER A 154 -18.61 -5.97 37.38
N ASP A 155 -19.37 -6.93 37.91
CA ASP A 155 -19.75 -8.20 37.31
C ASP A 155 -20.63 -8.04 36.06
N ALA A 156 -20.73 -9.16 35.31
CA ALA A 156 -21.68 -9.48 34.24
C ALA A 156 -21.37 -8.83 32.87
N VAL A 157 -21.41 -9.52 31.72
CA VAL A 157 -22.32 -10.56 31.23
C VAL A 157 -21.57 -11.42 30.20
N ARG A 158 -21.68 -12.75 30.29
CA ARG A 158 -21.30 -13.66 29.18
C ARG A 158 -22.47 -13.75 28.20
N PRO A 159 -22.30 -13.51 26.89
CA PRO A 159 -23.30 -13.94 25.92
C PRO A 159 -23.16 -15.44 25.66
N ARG A 160 -24.23 -16.17 25.94
CA ARG A 160 -24.49 -17.56 25.58
C ARG A 160 -25.44 -17.53 24.39
N PHE A 161 -25.03 -18.04 23.24
CA PHE A 161 -25.96 -18.35 22.15
C PHE A 161 -25.49 -19.61 21.42
N ASP A 162 -26.01 -20.74 21.90
CA ASP A 162 -26.44 -21.82 21.02
C ASP A 162 -27.73 -21.34 20.33
N GLN A 163 -27.84 -21.52 19.01
CA GLN A 163 -28.98 -22.23 18.37
C GLN A 163 -28.88 -22.27 16.84
N GLU A 164 -28.82 -23.53 16.36
CA GLU A 164 -29.57 -24.14 15.27
C GLU A 164 -29.40 -23.69 13.81
N VAL A 165 -28.80 -24.62 13.05
CA VAL A 165 -28.72 -24.70 11.60
C VAL A 165 -30.02 -25.29 11.04
N PRO A 166 -30.70 -24.68 10.05
CA PRO A 166 -31.76 -25.36 9.31
C PRO A 166 -31.17 -26.28 8.24
N ARG A 167 -31.49 -27.58 8.31
CA ARG A 167 -31.27 -28.52 7.19
C ARG A 167 -32.31 -28.27 6.10
N LEU A 168 -31.85 -27.97 4.90
CA LEU A 168 -32.66 -28.01 3.68
C LEU A 168 -32.98 -29.48 3.34
N ARG A 169 -34.25 -29.72 2.99
CA ARG A 169 -34.74 -30.96 2.36
C ARG A 169 -34.56 -30.88 0.86
#